data_AF-A0A8S9RKM4-F1
#
_entry.id   AF-A0A8S9RKM4-F1
#
_cell.length_a   1.000
_cell.length_b   1.000
_cell.length_c   1.000
_cell.angle_alpha   90.00
_cell.angle_beta   90.00
_cell.angle_gamma   90.00
#
_symmetry.space_group_name_H-M   'P 1'
#
loop_
_entity.id
_entity.type
_entity.pdbx_description
1 polymer ?
#
loop_
_entity_poly.entity_id
_entity_poly.type
_entity_poly.pdbx_seq_one_letter_code
_entity_poly.pdbx_strand_id
1 'polypeptide(L)'
;MNKRQNKKMKEHFDMIGYVTDAHYGIPSRCPCGERVIDEVSQKPKYPTYFDTFSGSRYFTCKDFEEVQRLRERMNMMADEIAEYKEFVYRLP
;
A
#
# COMPACT_ATOMS: atom_id res chain seq x y z
N MET A 1 -16.97 31.66 0.94
CA MET A 1 -16.61 30.80 -0.21
C MET A 1 -17.76 29.84 -0.47
N ASN A 2 -18.30 29.78 -1.70
CA ASN A 2 -19.50 28.97 -1.99
C ASN A 2 -19.14 27.49 -2.21
N LYS A 3 -20.06 26.54 -1.96
CA LYS A 3 -19.82 25.08 -2.03
C LYS A 3 -19.15 24.63 -3.34
N ARG A 4 -19.54 25.23 -4.47
CA ARG A 4 -18.97 24.95 -5.80
C ARG A 4 -17.51 25.40 -5.92
N GLN A 5 -17.14 26.52 -5.30
CA GLN A 5 -15.76 27.01 -5.30
C GLN A 5 -14.88 26.13 -4.42
N ASN A 6 -15.38 25.70 -3.25
CA ASN A 6 -14.67 24.76 -2.38
C ASN A 6 -14.40 23.42 -3.08
N LYS A 7 -15.38 22.90 -3.83
CA LYS A 7 -15.22 21.65 -4.61
C LYS A 7 -14.11 21.78 -5.65
N LYS A 8 -14.13 22.83 -6.47
CA LYS A 8 -13.10 23.08 -7.49
C LYS A 8 -11.71 23.27 -6.88
N MET A 9 -11.64 23.98 -5.76
CA MET A 9 -10.38 24.20 -5.06
C MET A 9 -9.82 22.89 -4.50
N LYS A 10 -10.68 22.04 -3.92
CA LYS A 10 -10.29 20.70 -3.49
C LYS A 10 -9.77 19.84 -4.66
N GLU A 11 -10.51 19.77 -5.75
CA GLU A 11 -10.12 19.02 -6.96
C GLU A 11 -8.76 19.48 -7.51
N HIS A 12 -8.49 20.79 -7.46
CA HIS A 12 -7.20 21.35 -7.87
C HIS A 12 -6.05 20.93 -6.95
N PHE A 13 -6.24 20.98 -5.63
CA PHE A 13 -5.24 20.52 -4.67
C PHE A 13 -5.02 19.01 -4.75
N ASP A 14 -6.08 18.22 -4.95
CA ASP A 14 -5.98 16.77 -5.15
C ASP A 14 -5.15 16.47 -6.41
N MET A 15 -5.41 17.17 -7.52
CA MET A 15 -4.63 17.05 -8.76
C MET A 15 -3.14 17.36 -8.56
N ILE A 16 -2.81 18.45 -7.86
CA ILE A 16 -1.42 18.79 -7.53
C ILE A 16 -0.77 17.69 -6.68
N GLY A 17 -1.50 17.14 -5.71
CA GLY A 17 -1.06 16.01 -4.91
C GLY A 17 -0.69 14.80 -5.76
N TYR A 18 -1.57 14.40 -6.68
CA TYR A 18 -1.32 13.27 -7.59
C TYR A 18 -0.10 13.49 -8.50
N VAL A 19 0.09 14.70 -9.03
CA VAL A 19 1.26 15.02 -9.86
C VAL A 19 2.53 14.95 -9.04
N THR A 20 2.51 15.47 -7.81
CA THR A 20 3.65 15.45 -6.90
C THR A 20 4.04 14.01 -6.52
N ASP A 21 3.05 13.18 -6.19
CA ASP A 21 3.23 11.77 -5.86
C ASP A 21 3.81 10.98 -7.05
N ALA A 22 3.36 11.28 -8.27
CA ALA A 22 3.88 10.65 -9.49
C ALA A 22 5.34 11.03 -9.76
N HIS A 23 5.72 12.29 -9.52
CA HIS A 23 7.12 12.74 -9.64
C HIS A 23 8.00 12.18 -8.51
N TYR A 24 7.47 12.04 -7.29
CA TYR A 24 8.21 11.54 -6.14
C TYR A 24 8.37 10.01 -6.18
N GLY A 25 7.48 9.31 -6.89
CA GLY A 25 7.45 7.84 -6.98
C GLY A 25 6.82 7.15 -5.77
N ILE A 26 6.46 7.92 -4.74
CA ILE A 26 5.76 7.45 -3.53
C ILE A 26 4.59 8.39 -3.22
N PRO A 27 3.40 7.84 -2.91
CA PRO A 27 2.29 8.64 -2.42
C PRO A 27 2.64 9.35 -1.12
N SER A 28 2.36 10.65 -1.04
CA SER A 28 2.47 11.41 0.21
C SER A 28 1.37 11.08 1.22
N ARG A 29 0.27 10.45 0.76
CA ARG A 29 -0.85 9.97 1.57
C ARG A 29 -1.26 8.56 1.18
N CYS A 30 -1.53 7.72 2.17
CA CYS A 30 -2.16 6.42 1.93
C CYS A 30 -3.61 6.65 1.44
N PRO A 31 -4.13 5.86 0.48
CA PRO A 31 -5.55 5.86 0.14
C PRO A 31 -6.48 5.58 1.34
N CYS A 32 -5.95 4.90 2.37
CA CYS A 32 -6.61 4.65 3.64
C CYS A 32 -6.72 5.90 4.55
N GLY A 33 -6.06 7.00 4.20
CA GLY A 33 -6.07 8.26 4.96
C GLY A 33 -4.91 8.40 5.96
N GLU A 34 -4.15 7.34 6.20
CA GLU A 34 -3.00 7.35 7.12
C GLU A 34 -1.70 7.86 6.48
N ARG A 35 -0.74 8.19 7.34
CA ARG A 35 0.58 8.71 6.93
C ARG A 35 1.42 7.62 6.28
N VAL A 36 2.06 7.96 5.17
CA VAL A 36 3.09 7.16 4.51
C VAL A 36 4.40 7.31 5.29
N ILE A 37 4.99 6.19 5.71
CA ILE A 37 6.37 6.17 6.22
C ILE A 37 7.29 6.26 5.02
N ASP A 38 8.10 7.32 4.93
CA ASP A 38 9.09 7.54 3.88
C ASP A 38 10.46 7.07 4.36
N GLU A 39 10.82 5.84 3.98
CA GLU A 39 12.14 5.29 4.25
C GLU A 39 13.00 5.34 2.99
N VAL A 40 14.14 6.00 3.11
CA VAL A 40 15.12 6.16 2.03
C VAL A 40 16.33 5.28 2.34
N SER A 41 16.42 4.14 1.66
CA SER A 41 17.60 3.27 1.78
C SER A 41 18.76 3.84 0.98
N GLN A 42 19.91 4.07 1.61
CA GLN A 42 21.13 4.55 0.95
C GLN A 42 21.68 3.56 -0.10
N LYS A 43 21.18 2.32 -0.12
CA LYS A 43 21.57 1.31 -1.11
C LYS A 43 20.58 1.32 -2.28
N PRO A 44 21.06 1.29 -3.53
CA PRO A 44 20.18 1.16 -4.69
C PRO A 44 19.49 -0.21 -4.67
N LYS A 45 18.19 -0.24 -5.01
CA LYS A 45 17.36 -1.45 -5.02
C LYS A 45 17.88 -2.50 -6.01
N TYR A 46 18.42 -2.03 -7.13
CA TYR A 46 19.05 -2.87 -8.15
C TYR A 46 20.42 -2.28 -8.53
N PRO A 47 21.46 -3.12 -8.75
CA PRO A 47 22.80 -2.65 -9.09
C PRO A 47 22.88 -1.80 -10.37
N THR A 48 21.91 -1.98 -11.28
CA THR A 48 21.82 -1.30 -12.58
C THR A 48 20.87 -0.10 -12.58
N TYR A 49 20.15 0.14 -11.49
CA TYR A 49 19.15 1.20 -11.42
C TYR A 49 19.80 2.49 -10.90
N PHE A 50 20.08 3.41 -11.83
CA PHE A 50 20.54 4.75 -11.50
C PHE A 50 19.34 5.58 -11.04
N ASP A 51 19.08 5.54 -9.73
CA ASP A 51 18.08 6.41 -9.13
C ASP A 51 18.62 7.85 -9.14
N THR A 52 17.91 8.77 -9.78
CA THR A 52 18.27 10.19 -9.78
C THR A 52 18.08 10.80 -8.39
N PHE A 53 17.31 10.13 -7.53
CA PHE A 53 17.15 10.46 -6.13
C PHE A 53 18.02 9.57 -5.24
N SER A 54 18.53 10.14 -4.15
CA SER A 54 19.43 9.45 -3.23
C SER A 54 18.70 8.34 -2.47
N GLY A 55 18.65 7.14 -3.03
CA GLY A 55 18.22 5.94 -2.31
C GLY A 55 16.84 5.40 -2.68
N SER A 56 16.65 4.11 -2.38
CA SER A 56 15.40 3.41 -2.67
C SER A 56 14.32 3.84 -1.69
N ARG A 57 13.23 4.41 -2.21
CA ARG A 57 12.08 4.85 -1.42
C ARG A 57 11.09 3.70 -1.23
N TYR A 58 10.62 3.50 0.00
CA TYR A 58 9.54 2.56 0.32
C TYR A 58 8.41 3.26 1.06
N PHE A 59 7.17 2.78 0.84
CA PHE A 59 5.99 3.18 1.57
C PHE A 59 5.38 1.96 2.24
N THR A 60 5.14 2.07 3.55
CA THR A 60 4.33 1.12 4.30
C THR A 60 3.13 1.86 4.89
N CYS A 61 1.93 1.36 4.64
CA CYS A 61 0.73 1.83 5.33
C CYS A 61 0.80 1.42 6.81
N LYS A 62 0.36 2.27 7.73
CA LYS A 62 0.33 1.93 9.16
C LYS A 62 -0.48 0.66 9.46
N ASP A 63 -1.60 0.46 8.77
CA ASP A 63 -2.47 -0.70 8.93
C ASP A 63 -2.01 -1.91 8.10
N PHE A 64 -0.91 -1.77 7.34
CA PHE A 64 -0.38 -2.86 6.52
C PHE A 64 -0.01 -4.07 7.37
N GLU A 65 0.52 -3.85 8.57
CA GLU A 65 0.88 -4.94 9.48
C GLU A 65 -0.36 -5.75 9.91
N GLU A 66 -1.48 -5.08 10.18
CA GLU A 66 -2.73 -5.75 10.52
C GLU A 66 -3.29 -6.54 9.33
N VAL A 67 -3.23 -5.97 8.12
CA VAL A 67 -3.62 -6.67 6.89
C VAL A 67 -2.77 -7.93 6.68
N GLN A 68 -1.46 -7.87 6.90
CA GLN A 68 -0.57 -9.04 6.81
C GLN A 68 -0.95 -10.10 7.84
N ARG A 69 -1.16 -9.71 9.11
CA ARG A 69 -1.60 -10.63 10.17
C ARG A 69 -2.92 -11.32 9.84
N LEU A 70 -3.90 -10.56 9.35
CA LEU A 70 -5.20 -11.12 8.95
C LEU A 70 -5.05 -12.08 7.76
N ARG A 71 -4.17 -11.75 6.81
CA ARG A 71 -3.88 -12.62 5.65
C ARG A 71 -3.24 -13.93 6.07
N GLU A 72 -2.27 -13.90 6.97
CA GLU A 72 -1.65 -15.11 7.53
C GLU A 72 -2.69 -16.00 8.21
N ARG A 73 -3.58 -15.41 9.02
CA ARG A 73 -4.69 -16.14 9.65
C ARG A 73 -5.64 -16.75 8.63
N MET A 74 -5.99 -16.02 7.58
CA MET A 74 -6.83 -16.54 6.50
C MET A 74 -6.18 -17.71 5.77
N ASN A 75 -4.87 -17.68 5.55
CA ASN A 75 -4.15 -18.78 4.92
C ASN A 75 -4.16 -20.02 5.82
N MET A 76 -3.89 -19.88 7.12
CA MET A 76 -3.99 -21.00 8.07
C MET A 76 -5.40 -21.61 8.08
N MET A 77 -6.44 -20.77 8.14
CA MET A 77 -7.82 -21.25 8.06
C MET A 77 -8.13 -21.94 6.72
N ALA A 78 -7.57 -21.47 5.61
CA ALA A 78 -7.75 -22.09 4.31
C ALA A 78 -7.09 -23.48 4.24
N ASP A 79 -5.92 -23.64 4.84
CA ASP A 79 -5.22 -24.92 4.95
C ASP A 79 -6.00 -25.92 5.81
N GLU A 80 -6.52 -25.49 6.96
CA GLU A 80 -7.40 -26.31 7.82
C GLU A 80 -8.67 -26.75 7.07
N ILE A 81 -9.32 -25.82 6.36
CA ILE A 81 -10.51 -26.13 5.55
C ILE A 81 -10.18 -27.14 4.44
N ALA A 82 -9.01 -27.02 3.81
CA ALA A 82 -8.58 -27.97 2.78
C ALA A 82 -8.41 -29.38 3.36
N GLU A 83 -7.80 -29.49 4.55
CA GLU A 83 -7.65 -30.76 5.26
C GLU A 83 -9.01 -31.37 5.64
N TYR A 84 -9.91 -30.59 6.22
CA TYR A 84 -11.26 -31.07 6.55
C TYR A 84 -12.05 -31.50 5.31
N LYS A 85 -11.95 -30.77 4.20
CA LYS A 85 -12.58 -31.15 2.93
C LYS A 85 -12.06 -32.50 2.44
N GLU A 86 -10.75 -32.73 2.53
CA GLU A 86 -10.13 -33.99 2.14
C GLU A 86 -10.57 -35.15 3.05
N PHE A 87 -10.75 -34.89 4.35
CA PHE A 87 -11.30 -35.89 5.28
C PHE A 87 -12.75 -36.23 4.93
N VAL A 88 -13.60 -35.22 4.74
CA VAL A 88 -15.02 -35.39 4.39
C VAL A 88 -15.17 -36.12 3.06
N TYR A 89 -14.37 -35.77 2.06
CA TYR A 89 -14.39 -36.42 0.74
C TYR A 89 -14.06 -37.91 0.80
N ARG A 90 -13.23 -38.33 1.77
CA ARG A 90 -12.84 -39.73 1.98
C ARG A 90 -13.80 -40.53 2.87
N LEU A 91 -14.86 -39.91 3.41
CA LEU A 91 -15.89 -40.64 4.14
C LEU A 91 -16.71 -41.50 3.15
N PRO A 92 -16.97 -42.78 3.48
CA PRO A 92 -17.72 -43.71 2.62
C PRO A 92 -19.21 -43.39 2.53
#